data_AF-A0A8H6X1J0-F1
#
_entry.id   AF-A0A8H6X1J0-F1
#
_cell.length_a   1.000
_cell.length_b   1.000
_cell.length_c   1.000
_cell.angle_alpha   90.00
_cell.angle_beta   90.00
_cell.angle_gamma   90.00
#
_symmetry.space_group_name_H-M   'P 1'
#
loop_
_entity.id
_entity.type
_entity.pdbx_description
1 polymer ?
#
loop_
_entity_poly.entity_id
_entity_poly.type
_entity_poly.pdbx_seq_one_letter_code
_entity_poly.pdbx_strand_id
1 'polypeptide(L)'
;MTSQRGRRHVRVSPPIWLRQLKRLGKSREKLFPGTVVVRGGSVAGILSARPDIKSPGKRIVQWSAAHIYLCLFITGARRLWSNFDEVAKSFGGRYARLISLDQYHLTYFWYSTLPADLQIHFSGVEILGPEAKYPNGDFPDTLLLRRTGVKKTMHRLLLQTQATSRSGVSVVSGTVRGFHAAPDKSAVESVTIRRTDGTLETVQDAALLIDCTGKSQAGFKWLQSATYPVPDKTKPFYDPNLRYQTCTFTVTGLSL
;
A
#
# COMPACT_ATOMS: atom_id res chain seq x y z
N MET A 1 -9.97 -41.32 37.03
CA MET A 1 -9.09 -41.33 35.84
C MET A 1 -9.66 -40.39 34.78
N THR A 2 -9.24 -39.13 34.77
CA THR A 2 -9.70 -38.10 33.82
C THR A 2 -8.77 -38.10 32.60
N SER A 3 -9.30 -38.53 31.46
CA SER A 3 -8.60 -38.61 30.18
C SER A 3 -8.19 -37.21 29.70
N GLN A 4 -6.88 -36.92 29.71
CA GLN A 4 -6.31 -35.76 29.01
C GLN A 4 -6.44 -35.98 27.49
N ARG A 5 -7.43 -35.35 26.86
CA ARG A 5 -7.48 -35.24 25.39
C ARG A 5 -6.36 -34.30 24.94
N GLY A 6 -5.32 -34.88 24.34
CA GLY A 6 -4.22 -34.14 23.72
C GLY A 6 -4.74 -33.13 22.70
N ARG A 7 -4.48 -31.84 22.94
CA ARG A 7 -4.75 -30.77 21.97
C ARG A 7 -3.87 -31.02 20.75
N ARG A 8 -4.47 -31.41 19.62
CA ARG A 8 -3.77 -31.43 18.33
C ARG A 8 -3.30 -30.01 18.00
N HIS A 9 -1.99 -29.81 17.96
CA HIS A 9 -1.40 -28.59 17.42
C HIS A 9 -1.70 -28.50 15.92
N VAL A 10 -2.72 -27.72 15.56
CA VAL A 10 -2.95 -27.34 14.17
C VAL A 10 -1.79 -26.41 13.77
N ARG A 11 -0.97 -26.83 12.81
CA ARG A 11 0.05 -25.95 12.20
C ARG A 11 -0.68 -24.83 11.46
N VAL A 12 -0.79 -23.67 12.08
CA VAL A 12 -1.33 -22.48 11.43
C VAL A 12 -0.24 -21.94 10.50
N SER A 13 -0.50 -21.97 9.20
CA SER A 13 0.39 -21.33 8.22
C SER A 13 0.48 -19.82 8.50
N PRO A 14 1.67 -19.18 8.36
CA PRO A 14 1.77 -17.75 8.55
C PRO A 14 0.79 -17.00 7.64
N PRO A 15 0.20 -15.90 8.14
CA PRO A 15 -0.66 -15.03 7.33
C PRO A 15 -0.02 -14.65 5.99
N ILE A 16 -0.82 -14.52 4.94
CA ILE A 16 -0.33 -14.23 3.57
C ILE A 16 0.54 -12.96 3.51
N TRP A 17 0.22 -11.95 4.32
CA TRP A 17 0.96 -10.69 4.37
C TRP A 17 2.41 -10.88 4.86
N LEU A 18 2.67 -11.82 5.79
CA LEU A 18 4.02 -12.14 6.26
C LEU A 18 4.90 -12.72 5.14
N ARG A 19 4.29 -13.58 4.30
CA ARG A 19 4.97 -14.14 3.13
C ARG A 19 5.22 -13.09 2.06
N GLN A 20 4.26 -12.19 1.83
CA GLN A 20 4.39 -11.09 0.88
C GLN A 20 5.40 -10.03 1.33
N LEU A 21 5.51 -9.76 2.63
CA LEU A 21 6.46 -8.79 3.17
C LEU A 21 7.91 -9.16 2.85
N LYS A 22 8.26 -10.45 2.83
CA LYS A 22 9.58 -10.95 2.40
C LYS A 22 9.89 -10.69 0.91
N ARG A 23 8.86 -10.50 0.09
CA ARG A 23 8.97 -10.17 -1.34
C ARG A 23 8.94 -8.67 -1.61
N LEU A 24 8.53 -7.87 -0.62
CA LEU A 24 8.47 -6.42 -0.77
C LEU A 24 9.88 -5.85 -0.95
N GLY A 25 10.05 -4.99 -1.96
CA GLY A 25 11.35 -4.43 -2.35
C GLY A 25 12.22 -5.38 -3.19
N LYS A 26 11.80 -6.62 -3.42
CA LYS A 26 12.52 -7.55 -4.31
C LYS A 26 12.02 -7.43 -5.74
N SER A 27 12.96 -7.48 -6.67
CA SER A 27 12.63 -7.54 -8.09
C SER A 27 11.96 -8.85 -8.47
N ARG A 28 11.05 -8.78 -9.44
CA ARG A 28 10.51 -9.97 -10.09
C ARG A 28 11.44 -10.38 -11.22
N GLU A 29 11.56 -11.68 -11.43
CA GLU A 29 12.30 -12.26 -12.56
C GLU A 29 11.61 -11.93 -13.90
N LYS A 30 10.28 -12.05 -13.95
CA LYS A 30 9.48 -11.72 -15.12
C LYS A 30 8.83 -10.35 -15.00
N LEU A 31 8.95 -9.59 -16.08
CA LEU A 31 8.50 -8.21 -16.20
C LEU A 31 7.12 -8.18 -16.85
N PHE A 32 6.36 -7.15 -16.52
CA PHE A 32 5.11 -6.88 -17.22
C PHE A 32 5.47 -6.02 -18.44
N PRO A 33 5.13 -6.44 -19.66
CA PRO A 33 5.33 -5.61 -20.84
C PRO A 33 4.38 -4.40 -20.80
N GLY A 34 4.83 -3.29 -21.37
CA GLY A 34 4.05 -2.05 -21.48
C GLY A 34 4.04 -1.15 -20.24
N THR A 35 3.27 -0.07 -20.33
CA THR A 35 3.17 1.01 -19.35
C THR A 35 2.06 0.76 -18.35
N VAL A 36 2.35 0.87 -17.06
CA VAL A 36 1.33 0.86 -16.01
C VAL A 36 1.05 2.30 -15.57
N VAL A 37 -0.17 2.77 -15.84
CA VAL A 37 -0.61 4.14 -15.56
C VAL A 37 -1.44 4.15 -14.31
N VAL A 38 -1.22 5.12 -13.42
CA VAL A 38 -1.92 5.09 -12.15
C VAL A 38 -2.28 6.46 -11.65
N ARG A 39 -3.48 6.48 -11.09
CA ARG A 39 -4.15 7.70 -10.71
C ARG A 39 -4.23 7.84 -9.21
N GLY A 40 -3.81 9.00 -8.71
CA GLY A 40 -4.03 9.44 -7.34
C GLY A 40 -2.72 9.61 -6.58
N GLY A 41 -2.31 10.85 -6.31
CA GLY A 41 -1.05 11.18 -5.62
C GLY A 41 -1.06 10.98 -4.09
N SER A 42 -1.89 10.07 -3.57
CA SER A 42 -1.90 9.75 -2.14
C SER A 42 -0.88 8.66 -1.80
N VAL A 43 -0.77 8.28 -0.51
CA VAL A 43 0.15 7.20 -0.07
C VAL A 43 -0.05 5.93 -0.88
N ALA A 44 -1.32 5.56 -1.14
CA ALA A 44 -1.69 4.44 -1.97
C ALA A 44 -1.01 4.53 -3.33
N GLY A 45 -1.25 5.60 -4.09
CA GLY A 45 -0.67 5.85 -5.40
C GLY A 45 0.78 6.33 -5.40
N ILE A 46 1.51 6.27 -4.29
CA ILE A 46 2.95 6.50 -4.26
C ILE A 46 3.71 5.24 -3.88
N LEU A 47 3.27 4.51 -2.85
CA LEU A 47 3.79 3.17 -2.52
C LEU A 47 3.79 2.26 -3.73
N SER A 48 2.66 2.39 -4.36
CA SER A 48 2.42 1.96 -5.66
C SER A 48 3.57 2.14 -6.63
N ALA A 49 4.04 3.38 -6.75
CA ALA A 49 4.70 3.96 -7.92
C ALA A 49 6.10 3.43 -8.19
N ARG A 50 6.53 2.46 -7.41
CA ARG A 50 7.93 2.23 -7.11
C ARG A 50 8.56 1.20 -8.06
N PRO A 51 9.81 1.44 -8.51
CA PRO A 51 10.42 0.72 -9.63
C PRO A 51 11.22 -0.55 -9.29
N ASP A 52 11.34 -0.98 -8.03
CA ASP A 52 12.17 -2.15 -7.68
C ASP A 52 11.66 -3.49 -8.23
N ILE A 53 10.56 -3.48 -8.99
CA ILE A 53 10.18 -4.57 -9.89
C ILE A 53 10.68 -4.19 -11.29
N LYS A 54 11.76 -4.84 -11.75
CA LYS A 54 12.61 -4.57 -12.93
C LYS A 54 11.93 -4.36 -14.29
N SER A 55 10.77 -3.74 -14.46
CA SER A 55 10.06 -3.78 -15.76
C SER A 55 10.46 -2.69 -16.74
N PRO A 56 10.25 -2.90 -18.05
CA PRO A 56 10.43 -1.84 -19.05
C PRO A 56 9.28 -0.82 -19.08
N GLY A 57 8.53 -0.62 -17.99
CA GLY A 57 7.42 0.33 -17.91
C GLY A 57 7.22 0.96 -16.52
N LYS A 58 6.62 2.16 -16.52
CA LYS A 58 6.19 2.93 -15.33
C LYS A 58 5.11 2.14 -14.57
N ARG A 59 5.03 2.22 -13.23
CA ARG A 59 4.17 1.34 -12.38
C ARG A 59 3.65 1.98 -11.12
N ILE A 60 2.39 1.74 -10.67
CA ILE A 60 1.88 2.22 -9.36
C ILE A 60 0.75 1.29 -8.59
N VAL A 61 1.01 0.46 -7.52
CA VAL A 61 0.11 -0.31 -6.50
C VAL A 61 -0.39 0.23 -5.05
N GLN A 62 -1.66 0.14 -4.63
CA GLN A 62 -2.26 0.71 -3.36
C GLN A 62 -2.12 -0.09 -2.01
N TRP A 63 -2.13 0.65 -0.86
CA TRP A 63 -2.54 0.19 0.50
C TRP A 63 -3.51 1.19 1.17
N SER A 64 -4.54 0.70 1.88
CA SER A 64 -5.34 1.46 2.86
C SER A 64 -5.86 0.52 3.96
N ALA A 65 -5.39 0.70 5.19
CA ALA A 65 -6.05 0.22 6.41
C ALA A 65 -5.48 1.02 7.61
N ALA A 66 -6.28 1.14 8.66
CA ALA A 66 -6.09 1.89 9.91
C ALA A 66 -4.64 2.17 10.39
N HIS A 67 -4.48 3.30 11.08
CA HIS A 67 -3.23 3.83 11.68
C HIS A 67 -2.56 2.91 12.73
N ILE A 68 -3.04 1.68 12.89
CA ILE A 68 -2.47 0.62 13.75
C ILE A 68 -1.37 -0.19 13.02
N TYR A 69 -1.34 -0.19 11.68
CA TYR A 69 -0.29 -0.90 10.92
C TYR A 69 0.95 -0.04 10.62
N LEU A 70 1.20 1.00 11.40
CA LEU A 70 2.36 1.88 11.23
C LEU A 70 3.68 1.10 11.23
N CYS A 71 3.83 0.08 12.09
CA CYS A 71 5.03 -0.76 12.13
C CYS A 71 5.24 -1.57 10.83
N LEU A 72 4.18 -2.13 10.23
CA LEU A 72 4.27 -2.84 8.95
C LEU A 72 4.55 -1.87 7.80
N PHE A 73 3.92 -0.69 7.83
CA PHE A 73 4.14 0.36 6.85
C PHE A 73 5.61 0.82 6.88
N ILE A 74 6.17 1.12 8.06
CA ILE A 74 7.57 1.54 8.20
C ILE A 74 8.51 0.43 7.78
N THR A 75 8.25 -0.80 8.22
CA THR A 75 9.06 -1.96 7.82
C THR A 75 9.09 -2.11 6.30
N GLY A 76 7.93 -1.96 5.66
CA GLY A 76 7.83 -1.97 4.21
C GLY A 76 8.54 -0.78 3.58
N ALA A 77 8.30 0.43 4.08
CA ALA A 77 8.85 1.66 3.55
C ALA A 77 10.38 1.72 3.65
N ARG A 78 10.99 1.21 4.73
CA ARG A 78 12.45 1.08 4.88
C ARG A 78 13.08 0.06 3.93
N ARG A 79 12.35 -1.04 3.66
CA ARG A 79 12.77 -2.01 2.62
C ARG A 79 12.65 -1.43 1.23
N LEU A 80 11.70 -0.51 1.06
CA LEU A 80 11.52 0.18 -0.19
C LEU A 80 12.61 1.27 -0.31
N TRP A 81 12.55 2.32 0.47
CA TRP A 81 13.53 3.39 0.44
C TRP A 81 14.48 3.30 1.63
N SER A 82 15.77 3.06 1.36
CA SER A 82 16.80 3.01 2.39
C SER A 82 16.91 4.32 3.18
N ASN A 83 16.59 5.44 2.55
CA ASN A 83 16.57 6.78 3.14
C ASN A 83 15.19 7.21 3.67
N PHE A 84 14.26 6.27 3.88
CA PHE A 84 12.90 6.58 4.32
C PHE A 84 12.90 7.37 5.64
N ASP A 85 13.76 6.99 6.58
CA ASP A 85 13.76 7.55 7.94
C ASP A 85 14.24 9.01 7.97
N GLU A 86 15.27 9.33 7.20
CA GLU A 86 15.80 10.68 7.05
C GLU A 86 14.75 11.61 6.43
N VAL A 87 14.07 11.15 5.38
CA VAL A 87 13.03 11.94 4.71
C VAL A 87 11.81 12.11 5.62
N ALA A 88 11.39 11.07 6.34
CA ALA A 88 10.28 11.15 7.29
C ALA A 88 10.58 12.15 8.42
N LYS A 89 11.80 12.11 8.98
CA LYS A 89 12.27 13.06 10.01
C LYS A 89 12.25 14.50 9.50
N SER A 90 12.65 14.75 8.25
CA SER A 90 12.61 16.11 7.67
C SER A 90 11.20 16.72 7.58
N PHE A 91 10.15 15.89 7.67
CA PHE A 91 8.76 16.32 7.72
C PHE A 91 8.12 16.20 9.11
N GLY A 92 8.95 16.12 10.17
CA GLY A 92 8.51 16.05 11.56
C GLY A 92 8.14 14.66 12.05
N GLY A 93 8.57 13.60 11.34
CA GLY A 93 8.38 12.21 11.77
C GLY A 93 9.20 11.89 13.01
N ARG A 94 8.55 11.27 14.00
CA ARG A 94 9.22 10.76 15.20
C ARG A 94 9.05 9.25 15.27
N TYR A 95 10.14 8.54 15.52
CA TYR A 95 10.10 7.11 15.74
C TYR A 95 9.96 6.84 17.23
N ALA A 96 8.94 6.07 17.60
CA ALA A 96 8.80 5.55 18.94
C ALA A 96 9.10 4.06 18.90
N ARG A 97 10.06 3.62 19.71
CA ARG A 97 10.21 2.21 20.04
C ARG A 97 9.32 1.97 21.25
N LEU A 98 8.35 1.08 21.11
CA LEU A 98 7.61 0.59 22.27
C LEU A 98 8.58 -0.31 23.04
N ILE A 99 8.69 -0.11 24.35
CA ILE A 99 9.47 -0.98 25.25
C ILE A 99 8.47 -1.44 26.30
N SER A 100 8.43 -2.74 26.61
CA SER A 100 7.60 -3.25 27.70
C SER A 100 8.14 -2.73 29.03
N LEU A 101 7.26 -2.13 29.84
CA LEU A 101 7.62 -1.58 31.15
C LEU A 101 7.74 -2.65 32.23
N ASP A 102 7.20 -3.86 32.01
CA ASP A 102 7.18 -4.93 33.01
C ASP A 102 8.56 -5.53 33.30
N GLN A 103 9.56 -5.28 32.44
CA GLN A 103 10.89 -5.86 32.57
C GLN A 103 11.97 -4.88 33.09
N TYR A 104 11.64 -3.60 33.22
CA TYR A 104 12.58 -2.58 33.70
C TYR A 104 11.98 -1.77 34.84
N HIS A 105 12.42 -2.07 36.06
CA HIS A 105 12.28 -1.18 37.19
C HIS A 105 12.84 0.21 36.82
N LEU A 106 11.94 1.18 36.69
CA LEU A 106 12.13 2.63 36.79
C LEU A 106 13.59 3.09 36.74
N THR A 107 14.12 3.34 35.54
CA THR A 107 15.25 4.27 35.40
C THR A 107 14.91 5.29 34.32
N TYR A 108 14.76 6.54 34.77
CA TYR A 108 14.43 7.72 33.98
C TYR A 108 15.41 7.93 32.81
N PHE A 109 15.06 7.45 31.62
CA PHE A 109 15.74 7.84 30.38
C PHE A 109 14.79 8.69 29.54
N TRP A 110 14.98 10.00 29.62
CA TRP A 110 14.10 11.04 29.06
C TRP A 110 14.19 11.23 27.53
N TYR A 111 14.80 10.30 26.81
CA TYR A 111 14.77 10.31 25.34
C TYR A 111 13.49 9.66 24.80
N SER A 112 12.38 10.40 24.84
CA SER A 112 11.20 10.25 23.96
C SER A 112 10.59 8.84 23.80
N THR A 113 10.70 7.95 24.78
CA THR A 113 9.91 6.73 24.87
C THR A 113 8.56 7.08 25.49
N LEU A 114 7.53 7.25 24.66
CA LEU A 114 6.16 7.32 25.15
C LEU A 114 5.83 6.00 25.86
N PRO A 115 5.32 5.99 27.10
CA PRO A 115 4.83 4.77 27.73
C PRO A 115 3.84 4.08 26.77
N ALA A 116 4.20 2.85 26.44
CA ALA A 116 3.75 2.12 25.26
C ALA A 116 2.37 1.48 25.41
N ASP A 117 1.75 1.59 26.58
CA ASP A 117 0.33 1.28 26.73
C ASP A 117 -0.50 2.49 26.28
N LEU A 118 -0.66 2.60 24.97
CA LEU A 118 -1.54 3.60 24.37
C LEU A 118 -3.03 3.32 24.69
N GLN A 119 -3.33 2.26 25.45
CA GLN A 119 -4.68 1.78 25.78
C GLN A 119 -5.60 1.88 24.57
N ILE A 120 -5.12 1.35 23.43
CA ILE A 120 -5.83 1.52 22.17
C ILE A 120 -7.08 0.66 22.24
N HIS A 121 -8.22 1.30 22.36
CA HIS A 121 -9.51 0.63 22.24
C HIS A 121 -10.02 0.76 20.81
N PHE A 122 -10.48 -0.34 20.22
CA PHE A 122 -11.19 -0.37 18.95
C PHE A 122 -12.60 -0.89 19.18
N SER A 123 -13.60 -0.04 18.93
CA SER A 123 -15.01 -0.34 19.22
C SER A 123 -15.24 -0.77 20.68
N GLY A 124 -14.56 -0.11 21.63
CA GLY A 124 -14.65 -0.41 23.05
C GLY A 124 -13.87 -1.65 23.51
N VAL A 125 -13.23 -2.38 22.59
CA VAL A 125 -12.38 -3.53 22.92
C VAL A 125 -10.93 -3.09 22.95
N GLU A 126 -10.25 -3.33 24.07
CA GLU A 126 -8.82 -3.09 24.21
C GLU A 126 -8.02 -3.95 23.21
N ILE A 127 -7.08 -3.33 22.50
CA ILE A 127 -6.12 -4.01 21.66
C ILE A 127 -4.90 -4.34 22.51
N LEU A 128 -4.82 -5.60 22.95
CA LEU A 128 -3.66 -6.09 23.70
C LEU A 128 -2.37 -5.98 22.87
N GLY A 129 -1.30 -5.57 23.55
CA GLY A 129 0.05 -5.53 22.98
C GLY A 129 0.54 -6.92 22.55
N PRO A 130 1.45 -7.02 21.56
CA PRO A 130 1.95 -8.31 21.08
C PRO A 130 3.01 -8.93 22.01
N GLU A 131 2.89 -8.77 23.33
CA GLU A 131 3.87 -9.17 24.35
C GLU A 131 4.28 -10.64 24.23
N ALA A 132 3.31 -11.54 23.99
CA ALA A 132 3.58 -12.96 23.77
C ALA A 132 4.54 -13.25 22.60
N LYS A 133 4.64 -12.33 21.63
CA LYS A 133 5.55 -12.43 20.48
C LYS A 133 6.88 -11.69 20.69
N TYR A 134 6.91 -10.74 21.63
CA TYR A 134 8.08 -9.93 21.96
C TYR A 134 8.35 -10.03 23.46
N PRO A 135 8.77 -11.21 23.96
CA PRO A 135 8.89 -11.47 25.40
C PRO A 135 9.95 -10.61 26.10
N ASN A 136 10.87 -10.02 25.32
CA ASN A 136 11.91 -9.10 25.83
C ASN A 136 11.50 -7.62 25.71
N GLY A 137 10.26 -7.34 25.32
CA GLY A 137 9.80 -5.96 25.08
C GLY A 137 10.38 -5.27 23.85
N ASP A 138 11.10 -5.99 22.99
CA ASP A 138 11.70 -5.47 21.74
C ASP A 138 10.65 -5.31 20.63
N PHE A 139 9.72 -4.39 20.82
CA PHE A 139 8.67 -4.14 19.84
C PHE A 139 9.21 -3.43 18.58
N PRO A 140 8.60 -3.65 17.40
CA PRO A 140 8.95 -2.91 16.20
C PRO A 140 8.71 -1.41 16.34
N ASP A 141 9.56 -0.59 15.71
CA ASP A 141 9.36 0.86 15.68
C ASP A 141 8.00 1.25 15.09
N THR A 142 7.39 2.28 15.67
CA THR A 142 6.25 3.00 15.09
C THR A 142 6.64 4.43 14.72
N LEU A 143 5.93 5.02 13.76
CA LEU A 143 6.20 6.33 13.19
C LEU A 143 5.03 7.23 13.53
N LEU A 144 5.30 8.22 14.37
CA LEU A 144 4.40 9.30 14.67
C LEU A 144 4.61 10.39 13.64
N LEU A 145 3.71 10.43 12.66
CA LEU A 145 3.75 11.43 11.59
C LEU A 145 2.32 11.78 11.16
N ARG A 146 2.01 13.07 11.10
CA ARG A 146 0.72 13.54 10.58
C ARG A 146 0.54 13.09 9.13
N ARG A 147 -0.70 12.87 8.70
CA ARG A 147 -1.02 12.48 7.32
C ARG A 147 -0.39 13.40 6.26
N THR A 148 -0.34 14.70 6.52
CA THR A 148 0.32 15.69 5.64
C THR A 148 1.82 15.44 5.53
N GLY A 149 2.48 15.13 6.64
CA GLY A 149 3.90 14.74 6.68
C GLY A 149 4.15 13.43 5.96
N VAL A 150 3.29 12.41 6.15
CA VAL A 150 3.41 11.13 5.41
C VAL A 150 3.30 11.38 3.90
N LYS A 151 2.30 12.15 3.44
CA LYS A 151 2.16 12.48 2.01
C LYS A 151 3.41 13.16 1.45
N LYS A 152 3.96 14.16 2.14
CA LYS A 152 5.18 14.87 1.73
C LYS A 152 6.39 13.94 1.69
N THR A 153 6.53 13.08 2.70
CA THR A 153 7.59 12.06 2.78
C THR A 153 7.55 11.14 1.56
N MET A 154 6.38 10.53 1.31
CA MET A 154 6.20 9.62 0.18
C MET A 154 6.46 10.32 -1.15
N HIS A 155 5.93 11.53 -1.33
CA HIS A 155 6.11 12.28 -2.57
C HIS A 155 7.59 12.63 -2.81
N ARG A 156 8.32 13.05 -1.78
CA ARG A 156 9.76 13.33 -1.88
C ARG A 156 10.55 12.08 -2.26
N LEU A 157 10.24 10.93 -1.65
CA LEU A 157 10.88 9.65 -1.97
C LEU A 157 10.59 9.21 -3.41
N LEU A 158 9.36 9.43 -3.89
CA LEU A 158 9.00 9.14 -5.28
C LEU A 158 9.76 10.01 -6.27
N LEU A 159 9.87 11.32 -6.01
CA LEU A 159 10.64 12.23 -6.86
C LEU A 159 12.13 11.90 -6.86
N GLN A 160 12.71 11.56 -5.71
CA GLN A 160 14.10 11.08 -5.62
C GLN A 160 14.28 9.79 -6.43
N THR A 161 13.30 8.89 -6.39
CA THR A 161 13.29 7.67 -7.18
C THR A 161 13.26 8.00 -8.68
N GLN A 162 12.36 8.89 -9.11
CA GLN A 162 12.28 9.36 -10.50
C GLN A 162 13.60 9.98 -10.99
N ALA A 163 14.29 10.73 -10.13
CA ALA A 163 15.58 11.34 -10.46
C ALA A 163 16.71 10.32 -10.71
N THR A 164 16.54 9.06 -10.30
CA THR A 164 17.49 8.00 -10.66
C THR A 164 17.23 7.54 -12.10
N SER A 165 18.27 7.59 -12.95
CA SER A 165 18.23 7.26 -14.38
C SER A 165 17.77 5.83 -14.71
N ARG A 166 17.61 4.97 -13.68
CA ARG A 166 17.19 3.57 -13.80
C ARG A 166 15.75 3.30 -13.36
N SER A 167 15.02 4.33 -12.91
CA SER A 167 13.70 4.10 -12.30
C SER A 167 12.60 3.77 -13.31
N GLY A 168 12.66 4.32 -14.54
CA GLY A 168 11.56 4.18 -15.48
C GLY A 168 10.22 4.70 -14.92
N VAL A 169 10.25 5.64 -13.96
CA VAL A 169 9.06 6.26 -13.35
C VAL A 169 8.94 7.70 -13.84
N SER A 170 7.72 8.14 -14.16
CA SER A 170 7.44 9.57 -14.39
C SER A 170 6.20 10.00 -13.64
N VAL A 171 6.31 11.07 -12.86
CA VAL A 171 5.17 11.74 -12.26
C VAL A 171 4.57 12.72 -13.27
N VAL A 172 3.27 12.58 -13.51
CA VAL A 172 2.49 13.40 -14.43
C VAL A 172 1.50 14.24 -13.62
N SER A 173 1.62 15.57 -13.72
CA SER A 173 0.61 16.50 -13.20
C SER A 173 -0.60 16.52 -14.13
N GLY A 174 -1.72 15.98 -13.66
CA GLY A 174 -2.95 15.93 -14.43
C GLY A 174 -4.01 15.04 -13.79
N THR A 175 -5.13 14.92 -14.49
CA THR A 175 -6.24 14.05 -14.10
C THR A 175 -6.49 13.04 -15.21
N VAL A 176 -6.36 11.75 -14.90
CA VAL A 176 -6.79 10.69 -15.82
C VAL A 176 -8.30 10.84 -16.04
N ARG A 177 -8.74 10.82 -17.29
CA ARG A 177 -10.13 10.99 -17.72
C ARG A 177 -10.81 9.68 -18.08
N GLY A 178 -10.05 8.68 -18.50
CA GLY A 178 -10.53 7.35 -18.87
C GLY A 178 -9.42 6.52 -19.49
N PHE A 179 -9.79 5.35 -19.97
CA PHE A 179 -8.91 4.46 -20.73
C PHE A 179 -9.66 3.88 -21.93
N HIS A 180 -8.89 3.43 -22.92
CA HIS A 180 -9.39 2.67 -24.05
C HIS A 180 -8.97 1.20 -23.87
N ALA A 181 -9.96 0.32 -23.98
CA ALA A 181 -9.75 -1.12 -23.94
C ALA A 181 -9.41 -1.64 -25.34
N ALA A 182 -8.69 -2.75 -25.40
CA ALA A 182 -8.57 -3.53 -26.62
C ALA A 182 -9.96 -3.93 -27.15
N PRO A 183 -10.13 -4.14 -28.47
CA PRO A 183 -11.42 -4.52 -29.06
C PRO A 183 -12.06 -5.76 -28.40
N ASP A 184 -11.23 -6.72 -27.99
CA ASP A 184 -11.63 -7.95 -27.31
C ASP A 184 -11.76 -7.81 -25.78
N LYS A 185 -11.48 -6.62 -25.23
CA LYS A 185 -11.48 -6.30 -23.80
C LYS A 185 -10.52 -7.14 -22.97
N SER A 186 -9.50 -7.73 -23.59
CA SER A 186 -8.48 -8.52 -22.89
C SER A 186 -7.48 -7.64 -22.15
N ALA A 187 -7.30 -6.39 -22.62
CA ALA A 187 -6.29 -5.47 -22.11
C ALA A 187 -6.77 -4.01 -22.13
N VAL A 188 -6.03 -3.17 -21.39
CA VAL A 188 -6.01 -1.73 -21.59
C VAL A 188 -5.00 -1.43 -22.69
N GLU A 189 -5.35 -0.56 -23.64
CA GLU A 189 -4.45 -0.15 -24.73
C GLU A 189 -3.87 1.24 -24.49
N SER A 190 -4.72 2.17 -24.03
CA SER A 190 -4.29 3.54 -23.79
C SER A 190 -5.05 4.22 -22.66
N VAL A 191 -4.44 5.25 -22.09
CA VAL A 191 -5.02 6.04 -20.99
C VAL A 191 -4.97 7.52 -21.32
N THR A 192 -6.11 8.19 -21.21
CA THR A 192 -6.24 9.62 -21.52
C THR A 192 -6.09 10.45 -20.26
N ILE A 193 -5.17 11.41 -20.29
CA ILE A 193 -4.83 12.31 -19.19
C ILE A 193 -5.15 13.74 -19.60
N ARG A 194 -5.92 14.46 -18.78
CA ARG A 194 -6.05 15.91 -18.89
C ARG A 194 -4.95 16.57 -18.07
N ARG A 195 -4.03 17.25 -18.74
CA ARG A 195 -2.93 18.01 -18.12
C ARG A 195 -3.46 19.26 -17.42
N THR A 196 -2.61 19.87 -16.59
CA THR A 196 -2.98 21.07 -15.80
C THR A 196 -3.22 22.30 -16.66
N ASP A 197 -2.64 22.36 -17.86
CA ASP A 197 -2.89 23.39 -18.88
C ASP A 197 -4.19 23.17 -19.67
N GLY A 198 -4.92 22.08 -19.38
CA GLY A 198 -6.16 21.72 -20.05
C GLY A 198 -6.00 20.81 -21.27
N THR A 199 -4.77 20.58 -21.76
CA THR A 199 -4.50 19.69 -22.90
C THR A 199 -4.80 18.23 -22.57
N LEU A 200 -5.11 17.46 -23.62
CA LEU A 200 -5.29 16.01 -23.50
C LEU A 200 -4.06 15.30 -24.03
N GLU A 201 -3.57 14.34 -23.27
CA GLU A 201 -2.49 13.44 -23.65
C GLU A 201 -2.97 12.01 -23.53
N THR A 202 -2.64 11.20 -24.54
CA THR A 202 -2.94 9.77 -24.54
C THR A 202 -1.65 8.99 -24.33
N VAL A 203 -1.57 8.26 -23.22
CA VAL A 203 -0.49 7.31 -22.96
C VAL A 203 -0.81 6.02 -23.69
N GLN A 204 -0.04 5.73 -24.75
CA GLN A 204 -0.14 4.49 -25.53
C GLN A 204 0.55 3.33 -24.80
N ASP A 205 0.28 2.10 -25.25
CA ASP A 205 0.84 0.85 -24.69
C ASP A 205 0.61 0.74 -23.17
N ALA A 206 -0.59 1.12 -22.73
CA ALA A 206 -0.95 1.15 -21.32
C ALA A 206 -1.44 -0.23 -20.86
N ALA A 207 -0.55 -1.14 -20.49
CA ALA A 207 -0.91 -2.51 -20.14
C ALA A 207 -1.69 -2.68 -18.81
N LEU A 208 -1.70 -1.67 -17.93
CA LEU A 208 -2.46 -1.72 -16.67
C LEU A 208 -2.81 -0.31 -16.17
N LEU A 209 -4.06 -0.09 -15.79
CA LEU A 209 -4.51 1.10 -15.10
C LEU A 209 -4.85 0.80 -13.64
N ILE A 210 -4.24 1.51 -12.70
CA ILE A 210 -4.56 1.38 -11.27
C ILE A 210 -5.24 2.66 -10.81
N ASP A 211 -6.43 2.54 -10.23
CA ASP A 211 -7.15 3.67 -9.63
C ASP A 211 -6.92 3.71 -8.12
N CYS A 212 -6.14 4.70 -7.67
CA CYS A 212 -5.86 4.99 -6.27
C CYS A 212 -6.51 6.32 -5.82
N THR A 213 -7.62 6.72 -6.42
CA THR A 213 -8.29 7.99 -6.12
C THR A 213 -9.18 7.98 -4.87
N GLY A 214 -9.23 6.87 -4.14
CA GLY A 214 -9.99 6.76 -2.90
C GLY A 214 -11.49 6.89 -3.17
N LYS A 215 -12.16 7.85 -2.51
CA LYS A 215 -13.63 7.98 -2.54
C LYS A 215 -14.23 8.26 -3.93
N SER A 216 -13.47 8.82 -4.88
CA SER A 216 -14.02 9.08 -6.21
C SER A 216 -14.21 7.82 -7.05
N GLN A 217 -13.47 6.74 -6.75
CA GLN A 217 -13.56 5.42 -7.38
C GLN A 217 -13.87 5.47 -8.90
N ALA A 218 -13.12 6.30 -9.63
CA ALA A 218 -13.42 6.62 -11.01
C ALA A 218 -13.29 5.40 -11.94
N GLY A 219 -12.50 4.40 -11.54
CA GLY A 219 -12.30 3.14 -12.25
C GLY A 219 -13.60 2.42 -12.59
N PHE A 220 -14.58 2.39 -11.67
CA PHE A 220 -15.87 1.73 -11.94
C PHE A 220 -16.64 2.42 -13.07
N LYS A 221 -16.65 3.75 -13.09
CA LYS A 221 -17.29 4.51 -14.17
C LYS A 221 -16.63 4.22 -15.51
N TRP A 222 -15.31 4.12 -15.53
CA TRP A 222 -14.58 3.81 -16.76
C TRP A 222 -14.77 2.39 -17.25
N LEU A 223 -14.83 1.41 -16.35
CA LEU A 223 -15.15 0.03 -16.71
C LEU A 223 -16.53 -0.03 -17.36
N GLN A 224 -17.52 0.64 -16.78
CA GLN A 224 -18.87 0.75 -17.36
C GLN A 224 -18.84 1.44 -18.73
N SER A 225 -18.15 2.59 -18.85
CA SER A 225 -18.02 3.30 -20.14
C SER A 225 -17.29 2.48 -21.21
N ALA A 226 -16.33 1.66 -20.81
CA ALA A 226 -15.63 0.72 -21.69
C ALA A 226 -16.40 -0.60 -21.88
N THR A 227 -17.65 -0.68 -21.42
CA THR A 227 -18.57 -1.82 -21.58
C THR A 227 -18.07 -3.14 -20.96
N TYR A 228 -17.25 -3.05 -19.90
CA TYR A 228 -16.92 -4.23 -19.08
C TYR A 228 -18.11 -4.62 -18.20
N PRO A 229 -18.31 -5.93 -17.95
CA PRO A 229 -19.32 -6.39 -17.02
C PRO A 229 -18.95 -5.95 -15.60
N VAL A 230 -19.70 -4.98 -15.06
CA VAL A 230 -19.61 -4.58 -13.65
C VAL A 230 -20.88 -5.09 -12.98
N PRO A 231 -20.81 -6.04 -12.03
CA PRO A 231 -22.02 -6.59 -11.43
C PRO A 231 -22.87 -5.49 -10.77
N ASP A 232 -24.18 -5.48 -10.98
CA ASP A 232 -25.09 -4.44 -10.46
C ASP A 232 -25.10 -4.34 -8.93
N LYS A 233 -24.78 -5.46 -8.27
CA LYS A 233 -24.63 -5.53 -6.81
C LYS A 233 -23.31 -4.97 -6.30
N THR A 234 -22.38 -4.63 -7.20
CA THR A 234 -21.11 -3.97 -6.86
C THR A 234 -21.40 -2.52 -6.54
N LYS A 235 -21.97 -2.28 -5.35
CA LYS A 235 -22.07 -0.93 -4.84
C LYS A 235 -20.67 -0.45 -4.46
N PRO A 236 -20.21 0.68 -5.00
CA PRO A 236 -18.98 1.32 -4.54
C PRO A 236 -19.17 1.73 -3.07
N PHE A 237 -18.79 0.85 -2.15
CA PHE A 237 -18.89 1.10 -0.72
C PHE A 237 -17.50 1.42 -0.18
N TYR A 238 -17.33 2.65 0.28
CA TYR A 238 -16.15 3.01 1.05
C TYR A 238 -16.41 2.64 2.51
N ASP A 239 -15.95 1.46 2.92
CA ASP A 239 -15.88 1.12 4.33
C ASP A 239 -14.48 1.47 4.87
N PRO A 240 -14.33 2.52 5.70
CA PRO A 240 -13.05 2.86 6.31
C PRO A 240 -12.51 1.76 7.25
N ASN A 241 -13.37 0.81 7.66
CA ASN A 241 -13.04 -0.34 8.49
C ASN A 241 -12.79 -1.62 7.67
N LEU A 242 -13.01 -1.60 6.35
CA LEU A 242 -12.82 -2.78 5.50
C LEU A 242 -11.35 -3.19 5.53
N ARG A 243 -11.13 -4.44 5.94
CA ARG A 243 -9.85 -5.13 5.75
C ARG A 243 -9.88 -5.74 4.35
N TYR A 244 -9.47 -4.93 3.36
CA TYR A 244 -9.14 -5.28 1.96
C TYR A 244 -10.13 -6.19 1.19
N GLN A 245 -10.65 -5.69 0.07
CA GLN A 245 -11.29 -6.52 -0.96
C GLN A 245 -10.51 -6.39 -2.27
N THR A 246 -9.97 -7.51 -2.76
CA THR A 246 -9.45 -7.63 -4.12
C THR A 246 -10.56 -8.24 -4.96
N CYS A 247 -11.11 -7.48 -5.90
CA CYS A 247 -12.02 -8.02 -6.91
C CYS A 247 -11.20 -8.46 -8.11
N THR A 248 -11.26 -9.75 -8.43
CA THR A 248 -10.70 -10.32 -9.65
C THR A 248 -11.87 -10.67 -10.57
N PHE A 249 -11.86 -10.14 -11.78
CA PHE A 249 -12.85 -10.49 -12.80
C PHE A 249 -12.21 -11.50 -13.74
N THR A 250 -12.87 -12.63 -13.96
CA THR A 250 -12.49 -13.58 -15.00
C THR A 250 -13.04 -13.05 -16.32
N VAL A 251 -12.15 -12.68 -17.24
CA VAL A 251 -12.53 -12.40 -18.63
C VAL A 251 -12.67 -13.75 -19.31
N THR A 252 -13.88 -14.29 -19.36
CA THR A 252 -14.17 -15.45 -20.22
C THR A 252 -14.18 -14.97 -21.65
N GLY A 253 -13.11 -15.26 -22.39
CA GLY A 253 -13.13 -15.21 -23.85
C GLY A 253 -14.20 -16.17 -24.35
N LEU A 254 -15.02 -15.70 -25.29
CA LEU A 254 -15.88 -16.57 -26.09
C LEU A 254 -14.98 -17.66 -26.69
N SER A 255 -15.31 -18.91 -26.39
CA SER A 255 -14.78 -20.07 -27.11
C SER A 255 -15.05 -19.85 -28.60
N LEU A 256 -13.96 -19.81 -29.39
CA LEU A 256 -13.98 -19.86 -30.85
C LEU A 256 -14.80 -21.07 -31.34
#